data_AF-A0A940JP10-F1
#
_entry.id   AF-A0A940JP10-F1
#
_cell.length_a   1.000
_cell.length_b   1.000
_cell.length_c   1.000
_cell.angle_alpha   90.00
_cell.angle_beta   90.00
_cell.angle_gamma   90.00
#
_symmetry.space_group_name_H-M   'P 1'
#
loop_
_entity.id
_entity.type
_entity.pdbx_description
1 polymer ?
#
loop_
_entity_poly.entity_id
_entity_poly.type
_entity_poly.pdbx_seq_one_letter_code
_entity_poly.pdbx_strand_id
1 'polypeptide(L)'
;AQCRTGAEGPVLLIDMGVAPDPRFKPVWKGGPVTGTITHAPDHRPLLAGLFDSEPKHLMLISESAAPGLEPTARPDLSSVPNNHLSYAVQWFLFALVASVIYVLALKWRQKPTA
;
A
#
# COMPACT_ATOMS: atom_id res chain seq x y z
N ALA A 1 8.87 -18.14 2.63
CA ALA A 1 9.09 -19.54 2.21
C ALA A 1 8.80 -19.71 0.72
N GLN A 2 9.17 -20.83 0.12
CA GLN A 2 8.97 -21.13 -1.30
C GLN A 2 8.27 -22.48 -1.45
N CYS A 3 7.17 -22.52 -2.19
CA CYS A 3 6.54 -23.78 -2.59
C CYS A 3 6.92 -24.09 -4.04
N ARG A 4 7.38 -25.32 -4.28
CA ARG A 4 7.83 -25.78 -5.60
C ARG A 4 6.87 -26.85 -6.12
N THR A 5 6.40 -26.69 -7.34
CA THR A 5 5.63 -27.72 -8.06
C THR A 5 6.59 -28.62 -8.86
N GLY A 6 7.33 -29.48 -8.16
CA GLY A 6 8.28 -30.42 -8.78
C GLY A 6 9.71 -29.88 -8.95
N ALA A 7 10.52 -30.55 -9.77
CA ALA A 7 11.95 -30.27 -9.93
C ALA A 7 12.26 -28.98 -10.73
N GLU A 8 11.39 -28.63 -11.69
CA GLU A 8 11.57 -27.47 -12.60
C GLU A 8 10.35 -26.52 -12.64
N GLY A 9 9.34 -26.76 -11.80
CA GLY A 9 8.11 -25.96 -11.80
C GLY A 9 8.28 -24.54 -11.21
N PRO A 10 7.36 -23.61 -11.54
CA PRO A 10 7.38 -22.26 -11.01
C PRO A 10 7.32 -22.26 -9.47
N VAL A 11 8.12 -21.38 -8.87
CA VAL A 11 8.17 -21.20 -7.41
C VAL A 11 7.08 -20.23 -6.98
N LEU A 12 6.16 -20.68 -6.13
CA LEU A 12 5.22 -19.80 -5.46
C LEU A 12 5.86 -19.26 -4.16
N LEU A 13 5.90 -17.93 -4.03
CA LEU A 13 6.33 -17.29 -2.79
C LEU A 13 5.23 -17.41 -1.74
N ILE A 14 5.63 -17.69 -0.50
CA ILE A 14 4.70 -17.79 0.63
C ILE A 14 5.23 -16.93 1.78
N ASP A 15 4.41 -16.01 2.25
CA ASP A 15 4.61 -15.31 3.51
C ASP A 15 4.10 -16.20 4.66
N MET A 16 4.99 -16.51 5.60
CA MET A 16 4.73 -17.39 6.76
C MET A 16 4.63 -16.60 8.07
N GLY A 17 4.58 -15.27 8.01
CA GLY A 17 4.61 -14.40 9.17
C GLY A 17 5.93 -13.66 9.33
N VAL A 18 5.96 -12.78 10.32
CA VAL A 18 7.06 -11.87 10.63
C VAL A 18 7.67 -12.21 11.98
N ALA A 19 8.99 -12.05 12.11
CA ALA A 19 9.68 -12.25 13.37
C ALA A 19 9.82 -10.90 14.10
N PRO A 20 9.43 -10.80 15.38
CA PRO A 20 9.66 -9.59 16.17
C PRO A 20 11.15 -9.42 16.54
N ASP A 21 11.91 -10.51 16.73
CA ASP A 21 13.36 -10.47 16.93
C ASP A 21 14.09 -10.63 15.59
N PRO A 22 14.90 -9.65 15.13
CA PRO A 22 15.65 -9.76 13.88
C PRO A 22 16.73 -10.85 13.89
N ARG A 23 17.10 -11.39 15.06
CA ARG A 23 18.04 -12.53 15.18
C ARG A 23 17.34 -13.88 15.18
N PHE A 24 16.00 -13.90 15.18
CA PHE A 24 15.24 -15.15 15.12
C PHE A 24 15.56 -15.92 13.85
N LYS A 25 15.86 -17.22 14.01
CA LYS A 25 16.09 -18.13 12.90
C LYS A 25 14.90 -19.09 12.78
N PRO A 26 14.02 -18.91 11.79
CA PRO A 26 12.85 -19.75 11.66
C PRO A 26 13.24 -21.20 11.37
N VAL A 27 12.64 -22.14 12.11
CA VAL A 27 12.78 -23.58 11.87
C VAL A 27 11.40 -24.12 11.50
N TRP A 28 11.13 -24.22 10.19
CA TRP A 28 9.88 -24.77 9.67
C TRP A 28 10.17 -25.91 8.70
N LYS A 29 9.53 -27.07 8.93
CA LYS A 29 9.74 -28.30 8.15
C LYS A 29 8.86 -28.40 6.91
N GLY A 30 8.09 -27.35 6.60
CA GLY A 30 7.09 -27.36 5.54
C GLY A 30 5.76 -27.97 6.01
N GLY A 31 4.82 -28.08 5.07
CA GLY A 31 3.46 -28.56 5.30
C GLY A 31 2.47 -27.89 4.35
N PRO A 32 1.18 -28.30 4.38
CA PRO A 32 0.14 -27.60 3.65
C PRO A 32 0.00 -26.17 4.20
N VAL A 33 -0.17 -25.20 3.29
CA VAL A 33 -0.39 -23.79 3.63
C VAL A 33 -1.64 -23.31 2.88
N THR A 34 -2.56 -22.70 3.62
CA THR A 34 -3.75 -22.04 3.09
C THR A 34 -3.66 -20.54 3.34
N GLY A 35 -4.30 -19.76 2.47
CA GLY A 35 -4.47 -18.34 2.71
C GLY A 35 -4.75 -17.54 1.45
N THR A 36 -4.38 -16.26 1.47
CA THR A 36 -4.80 -15.28 0.46
C THR A 36 -3.68 -15.01 -0.54
N ILE A 37 -3.99 -15.07 -1.83
CA ILE A 37 -3.04 -14.74 -2.90
C ILE A 37 -3.01 -13.22 -3.10
N THR A 38 -1.79 -12.67 -3.15
CA THR A 38 -1.49 -11.27 -3.47
C THR A 38 -0.30 -11.23 -4.44
N HIS A 39 0.12 -10.02 -4.83
CA HIS A 39 1.40 -9.83 -5.50
C HIS A 39 2.54 -9.78 -4.49
N ALA A 40 3.66 -10.39 -4.84
CA ALA A 40 4.90 -10.21 -4.12
C ALA A 40 5.31 -8.73 -4.14
N PRO A 41 5.98 -8.22 -3.08
CA PRO A 41 6.56 -6.89 -3.09
C PRO A 41 7.48 -6.71 -4.29
N ASP A 42 7.16 -5.72 -5.13
CA ASP A 42 7.93 -5.37 -6.31
C ASP A 42 8.60 -4.00 -6.08
N HIS A 43 9.90 -3.93 -6.26
CA HIS A 43 10.69 -2.70 -6.06
C HIS A 43 10.66 -1.78 -7.29
N ARG A 44 10.05 -2.24 -8.39
CA ARG A 44 9.97 -1.46 -9.62
C ARG A 44 9.04 -0.25 -9.43
N PRO A 45 9.47 0.96 -9.83
CA PRO A 45 8.59 2.11 -9.82
C PRO A 45 7.45 1.91 -10.82
N LEU A 46 6.27 2.46 -10.52
CA LEU A 46 5.07 2.30 -11.37
C LEU A 46 5.31 2.69 -12.84
N LEU A 47 6.15 3.71 -13.08
CA LEU A 47 6.51 4.16 -14.42
C LEU A 47 7.33 3.14 -15.21
N ALA A 48 8.15 2.31 -14.55
CA ALA A 48 8.91 1.25 -15.23
C ALA A 48 7.96 0.18 -15.80
N GLY A 49 6.87 -0.11 -15.10
CA GLY A 49 5.84 -1.06 -15.57
C GLY A 49 5.09 -0.62 -16.83
N LEU A 50 5.27 0.61 -17.31
CA LEU A 50 4.73 1.04 -18.62
C LEU A 50 5.56 0.52 -19.79
N PHE A 51 6.83 0.16 -19.56
CA PHE A 51 7.78 -0.25 -20.60
C PHE A 51 8.32 -1.68 -20.39
N ASP A 52 8.01 -2.27 -19.23
CA ASP A 52 8.42 -3.62 -18.86
C ASP A 52 7.19 -4.53 -18.81
N SER A 53 7.27 -5.66 -19.51
CA SER A 53 6.18 -6.65 -19.61
C SER A 53 6.34 -7.83 -18.65
N GLU A 54 7.35 -7.81 -17.78
CA GLU A 54 7.56 -8.90 -16.84
C GLU A 54 6.40 -8.97 -15.81
N PRO A 55 5.73 -10.13 -15.70
CA PRO A 55 4.60 -10.30 -14.80
C PRO A 55 4.98 -10.11 -13.34
N LYS A 56 4.09 -9.49 -12.56
CA LYS A 56 4.25 -9.42 -11.10
C LYS A 56 4.16 -10.82 -10.51
N HIS A 57 5.19 -11.23 -9.77
CA HIS A 57 5.19 -12.49 -9.05
C HIS A 57 4.03 -12.56 -8.05
N LEU A 58 3.40 -13.73 -7.95
CA LEU A 58 2.36 -13.99 -6.97
C LEU A 58 3.00 -14.46 -5.65
N MET A 59 2.35 -14.11 -4.55
CA MET A 59 2.71 -14.52 -3.21
C MET A 59 1.44 -14.92 -2.44
N LEU A 60 1.50 -16.01 -1.68
CA LEU A 60 0.43 -16.41 -0.78
C LEU A 60 0.75 -15.95 0.65
N ILE A 61 -0.17 -15.22 1.27
CA ILE A 61 -0.09 -14.86 2.69
C ILE A 61 -0.78 -15.98 3.48
N SER A 62 -0.01 -16.65 4.34
CA SER A 62 -0.51 -17.76 5.16
C SER A 62 -1.59 -17.30 6.15
N GLU A 63 -2.64 -18.12 6.31
CA GLU A 63 -3.65 -17.93 7.35
C GLU A 63 -3.11 -18.11 8.76
N SER A 64 -2.07 -18.93 8.91
CA SER A 64 -1.40 -19.24 10.18
C SER A 64 0.10 -18.98 10.06
N ALA A 65 0.68 -18.35 11.09
CA ALA A 65 2.12 -18.14 11.13
C ALA A 65 2.87 -19.46 11.31
N ALA A 66 4.06 -19.58 10.73
CA ALA A 66 4.96 -20.68 11.06
C ALA A 66 5.42 -20.59 12.53
N PRO A 67 5.84 -21.70 13.15
CA PRO A 67 6.24 -21.71 14.56
C PRO A 67 7.28 -20.63 14.89
N GLY A 68 6.99 -19.83 15.91
CA GLY A 68 7.84 -18.74 16.39
C GLY A 68 7.76 -17.44 15.59
N LEU A 69 6.88 -17.37 14.58
CA LEU A 69 6.56 -16.13 13.87
C LEU A 69 5.20 -15.57 14.32
N GLU A 70 5.03 -14.27 14.14
CA GLU A 70 3.74 -13.60 14.30
C GLU A 70 3.02 -13.53 12.94
N PRO A 71 1.68 -13.64 12.91
CA PRO A 71 0.93 -13.56 11.67
C PRO A 71 1.10 -12.20 10.99
N THR A 72 1.34 -12.20 9.67
CA THR A 72 1.33 -10.96 8.88
C THR A 72 -0.06 -10.34 8.93
N ALA A 73 -0.12 -9.02 9.14
CA ALA A 73 -1.36 -8.28 9.10
C ALA A 73 -2.04 -8.43 7.74
N ARG A 74 -3.33 -8.73 7.75
CA ARG A 74 -4.12 -8.82 6.52
C ARG A 74 -4.41 -7.41 6.00
N PRO A 75 -4.56 -7.23 4.69
CA PRO A 75 -5.11 -5.99 4.15
C PRO A 75 -6.49 -5.74 4.77
N ASP A 76 -6.60 -4.64 5.51
CA ASP A 76 -7.85 -4.21 6.14
C ASP A 76 -8.18 -2.79 5.69
N LEU A 77 -9.34 -2.63 5.05
CA LEU A 77 -9.84 -1.32 4.61
C LEU A 77 -10.07 -0.37 5.79
N SER A 78 -10.39 -0.89 6.97
CA SER A 78 -10.63 -0.08 8.16
C SER A 78 -9.35 0.59 8.68
N SER A 79 -8.17 0.10 8.28
CA SER A 79 -6.88 0.70 8.61
C SER A 79 -6.59 2.01 7.86
N VAL A 80 -7.36 2.31 6.80
CA VAL A 80 -7.23 3.55 6.02
C VAL A 80 -8.22 4.59 6.56
N PRO A 81 -7.76 5.75 7.07
CA PRO A 81 -8.65 6.78 7.58
C PRO A 81 -9.59 7.33 6.49
N ASN A 82 -10.90 7.35 6.76
CA ASN A 82 -11.88 7.97 5.88
C ASN A 82 -11.97 9.50 6.10
N ASN A 83 -10.99 10.23 5.58
CA ASN A 83 -10.90 11.69 5.69
C ASN A 83 -11.28 12.43 4.39
N HIS A 84 -11.94 11.76 3.45
CA HIS A 84 -12.26 12.33 2.14
C HIS A 84 -13.17 13.56 2.23
N LEU A 85 -14.16 13.53 3.13
CA LEU A 85 -15.09 14.65 3.32
C LEU A 85 -14.39 15.89 3.88
N SER A 86 -13.53 15.73 4.90
CA SER A 86 -12.82 16.86 5.50
C SER A 86 -11.87 17.52 4.50
N TYR A 87 -11.19 16.73 3.68
CA TYR A 87 -10.34 17.24 2.60
C TYR A 87 -11.16 17.97 1.52
N ALA A 88 -12.33 17.46 1.16
CA ALA A 88 -13.23 18.16 0.23
C ALA A 88 -13.67 19.53 0.78
N VAL A 89 -14.12 19.59 2.04
CA VAL A 89 -14.49 20.85 2.70
C VAL A 89 -13.32 21.82 2.76
N GLN A 90 -12.12 21.34 3.08
CA GLN A 90 -10.90 22.15 3.10
C GLN A 90 -10.66 22.86 1.77
N TRP A 91 -10.83 22.18 0.62
CA TRP A 91 -10.69 22.80 -0.69
C TRP A 91 -11.73 23.89 -0.96
N PHE A 92 -12.98 23.69 -0.54
CA PHE A 92 -14.00 24.74 -0.66
C PHE A 92 -13.68 25.95 0.20
N LEU A 93 -13.15 25.76 1.42
CA LEU A 93 -12.70 26.86 2.26
C LEU A 93 -11.53 27.62 1.63
N PHE A 94 -10.55 26.93 1.05
CA PHE A 94 -9.46 27.56 0.31
C PHE A 94 -9.97 28.37 -0.89
N ALA A 95 -10.88 27.78 -1.69
CA ALA A 95 -11.50 28.48 -2.82
C ALA A 95 -12.29 29.71 -2.37
N LEU A 96 -13.01 29.63 -1.25
CA LEU A 96 -13.74 30.75 -0.66
C LEU A 96 -12.78 31.87 -0.24
N VAL A 97 -11.72 31.55 0.51
CA VAL A 97 -10.73 32.53 0.96
C VAL A 97 -10.04 33.19 -0.24
N ALA A 98 -9.62 32.41 -1.23
CA ALA A 98 -9.03 32.92 -2.46
C ALA A 98 -10.00 33.86 -3.21
N SER A 99 -11.29 33.48 -3.30
CA SER A 99 -12.33 34.30 -3.92
C SER A 99 -12.54 35.63 -3.18
N VAL A 100 -12.56 35.61 -1.84
CA VAL A 100 -12.69 36.83 -1.02
C VAL A 100 -11.50 37.76 -1.25
N ILE A 101 -10.27 37.22 -1.18
CA ILE A 101 -9.05 38.00 -1.44
C ILE A 101 -9.09 38.62 -2.84
N TYR A 102 -9.47 37.83 -3.84
CA TYR A 102 -9.56 38.28 -5.23
C TYR A 102 -10.58 39.42 -5.39
N VAL A 103 -11.77 39.30 -4.80
CA VAL A 103 -12.80 40.36 -4.83
C VAL A 103 -12.32 41.62 -4.10
N LEU A 104 -11.68 41.49 -2.94
CA LEU A 104 -11.11 42.63 -2.22
C LEU A 104 -10.02 43.33 -3.05
N ALA A 105 -9.13 42.57 -3.67
CA ALA A 105 -8.08 43.09 -4.55
C ALA A 105 -8.67 43.85 -5.74
N LEU A 106 -9.72 43.32 -6.38
CA LEU A 106 -10.44 44.01 -7.46
C LEU A 106 -11.06 45.33 -6.98
N LYS A 107 -11.75 45.32 -5.83
CA LYS A 107 -12.35 46.53 -5.26
C LYS A 107 -11.31 47.59 -4.90
N TRP A 108 -10.16 47.18 -4.37
CA TRP A 108 -9.07 48.12 -4.05
C TRP A 108 -8.44 48.71 -5.31
N ARG A 109 -8.31 47.92 -6.39
CA ARG A 109 -7.79 48.41 -7.68
C ARG A 109 -8.73 49.41 -8.36
N GLN A 110 -10.05 49.30 -8.14
CA GLN A 110 -11.04 50.18 -8.74
C GLN A 110 -11.21 51.53 -8.03
N LYS A 111 -10.61 51.74 -6.85
CA LYS A 111 -10.64 53.04 -6.18
C LYS A 111 -9.77 54.03 -6.96
N PRO A 112 -10.31 55.17 -7.42
CA PRO A 112 -9.49 56.22 -8.04
C PRO A 112 -8.44 56.68 -7.03
N THR A 113 -7.18 56.78 -7.45
CA THR A 113 -6.15 57.45 -6.67
C THR A 113 -6.55 58.94 -6.61
N ALA A 114 -6.89 59.42 -5.41
CA ALA A 114 -7.10 60.84 -5.17
C ALA A 114 -5.77 61.60 -5.17
#